data_AF-A0A2A4TUH0-F1
#
_entry.id   AF-A0A2A4TUH0-F1
#
_cell.length_a   1.000
_cell.length_b   1.000
_cell.length_c   1.000
_cell.angle_alpha   90.00
_cell.angle_beta   90.00
_cell.angle_gamma   90.00
#
_symmetry.space_group_name_H-M   'P 1'
#
loop_
_entity.id
_entity.type
_entity.pdbx_description
1 polymer ?
#
loop_
_entity_poly.entity_id
_entity_poly.type
_entity_poly.pdbx_seq_one_letter_code
_entity_poly.pdbx_strand_id
1 'polypeptide(L)' 'MGSGSTRPNTADDKMIAAIERGDQEQFKDRRPVKNTDKKLIKEKQARSEEARKKSEGLKALRLAAEKEAKAK' A
#
# COMPACT_ATOMS: atom_id res chain seq x y z
N MET A 1 9.37 10.77 -51.66
CA MET A 1 9.80 11.37 -50.39
C MET A 1 9.65 10.32 -49.31
N GLY A 2 10.69 9.52 -49.06
CA GLY A 2 10.61 8.43 -48.11
C GLY A 2 11.91 8.36 -47.34
N SER A 3 11.93 8.94 -46.14
CA SER A 3 12.86 8.58 -45.06
C SER A 3 12.63 9.47 -43.84
N GLY A 4 12.38 8.85 -42.68
CA GLY A 4 13.08 9.30 -41.47
C GLY A 4 12.33 9.96 -40.32
N SER A 5 11.00 9.86 -40.18
CA SER A 5 10.27 10.50 -39.06
C SER A 5 9.46 9.52 -38.20
N THR A 6 10.08 8.41 -37.80
CA THR A 6 9.52 7.51 -36.76
C THR A 6 10.56 7.12 -35.71
N ARG A 7 11.74 7.75 -35.73
CA ARG A 7 12.77 7.55 -34.72
C ARG A 7 12.76 8.75 -33.76
N PRO A 8 12.56 8.53 -32.45
CA PRO A 8 12.52 9.61 -31.46
C PRO A 8 13.84 10.37 -31.47
N ASN A 9 13.81 11.67 -31.80
CA ASN A 9 14.99 12.48 -32.08
C ASN A 9 15.38 13.36 -30.89
N THR A 10 14.42 13.78 -30.06
CA THR A 10 14.68 14.56 -28.84
C THR A 10 14.72 13.68 -27.59
N ALA A 11 15.25 14.22 -26.49
CA ALA A 11 15.30 13.51 -25.20
C ALA A 11 13.89 13.18 -24.69
N ASP A 12 12.95 14.10 -24.88
CA ASP A 12 11.55 13.93 -24.49
C ASP A 12 10.87 12.84 -25.32
N ASP A 13 11.08 12.81 -26.65
CA ASP A 13 10.53 11.74 -27.51
C ASP A 13 11.06 10.35 -27.12
N LYS A 14 12.33 10.27 -26.73
CA LYS A 14 12.96 9.02 -26.29
C LYS A 14 12.38 8.57 -24.94
N MET A 15 12.08 9.50 -24.05
CA MET A 15 11.43 9.23 -22.77
C MET A 15 10.00 8.69 -23.00
N ILE A 16 9.21 9.37 -23.83
CA ILE A 16 7.84 8.94 -24.17
C ILE A 16 7.86 7.55 -24.80
N ALA A 17 8.74 7.31 -25.78
CA ALA A 17 8.86 6.01 -26.43
C ALA A 17 9.39 4.89 -25.50
N ALA A 18 10.10 5.22 -24.42
CA ALA A 18 10.53 4.25 -23.41
C ALA A 18 9.40 3.91 -22.42
N ILE A 19 8.59 4.92 -22.05
CA ILE A 19 7.36 4.73 -21.25
C ILE A 19 6.35 3.87 -22.01
N GLU A 20 6.11 4.17 -23.29
CA GLU A 20 5.19 3.40 -24.16
C GLU A 20 5.65 1.96 -24.40
N ARG A 21 6.97 1.71 -24.46
CA ARG A 21 7.54 0.36 -24.56
C ARG A 21 7.48 -0.45 -23.25
N GLY A 22 7.02 0.14 -22.15
CA GLY A 22 6.96 -0.52 -20.85
C GLY A 22 8.34 -0.75 -20.22
N ASP A 23 9.37 -0.05 -20.67
CA ASP A 23 10.75 -0.16 -20.17
C ASP A 23 10.92 0.63 -18.85
N GLN A 24 10.03 0.33 -17.89
CA GLN A 24 9.97 0.95 -16.57
C GLN A 24 11.09 0.47 -15.64
N GLU A 25 11.90 -0.52 -16.05
CA GLU A 25 12.96 -1.08 -15.21
C GLU A 25 14.17 -0.16 -15.06
N GLN A 26 14.38 0.76 -16.00
CA GLN A 26 15.48 1.73 -15.97
C GLN A 26 15.19 2.92 -15.05
N PHE A 27 13.92 3.18 -14.73
CA PHE A 27 13.50 4.35 -13.94
C PHE A 27 13.13 4.02 -12.49
N LYS A 28 13.10 2.73 -12.11
CA LYS A 28 12.89 2.32 -10.72
C LYS A 28 14.17 2.57 -9.95
N ASP A 29 14.13 3.47 -8.96
CA ASP A 29 15.19 3.56 -7.97
C ASP A 29 15.28 2.22 -7.23
N ARG A 30 16.25 1.38 -7.62
CA ARG A 30 16.39 0.00 -7.14
C ARG A 30 16.75 -0.08 -5.65
N ARG A 31 17.03 1.05 -4.99
CA ARG A 31 17.41 1.12 -3.58
C ARG A 31 16.72 2.31 -2.90
N PRO A 32 15.38 2.27 -2.73
CA PRO A 32 14.71 3.27 -1.93
C PRO A 32 15.36 3.30 -0.53
N VAL A 33 15.59 4.51 -0.01
CA VAL A 33 16.21 4.69 1.30
C VAL A 33 15.38 3.94 2.33
N LYS A 34 16.00 2.93 2.96
CA LYS A 34 15.33 2.14 4.00
C LYS A 34 15.18 3.01 5.23
N ASN A 35 14.02 3.66 5.37
CA ASN A 35 13.69 4.41 6.58
C ASN A 35 13.64 3.44 7.77
N THR A 36 14.63 3.54 8.65
CA THR A 36 14.76 2.72 9.86
C THR A 36 13.79 3.13 10.97
N ASP A 37 13.25 4.34 10.87
CA ASP A 37 12.30 4.91 11.82
C ASP A 37 10.91 4.31 11.69
N LYS A 38 10.72 3.15 12.32
CA LYS A 38 9.44 2.43 12.40
C LYS A 38 8.49 2.95 13.48
N LYS A 39 8.76 4.13 14.09
CA LYS A 39 7.99 4.66 15.23
C LYS A 39 6.50 4.80 14.90
N LEU A 40 6.17 5.44 13.78
CA LEU A 40 4.78 5.62 13.33
C LEU A 40 4.07 4.30 13.02
N ILE A 41 4.80 3.30 12.50
CA ILE A 41 4.24 1.98 12.21
C ILE A 41 3.86 1.28 13.52
N LYS A 42 4.76 1.28 14.50
CA LYS A 42 4.51 0.70 15.83
C LYS A 42 3.36 1.38 16.55
N GLU A 43 3.28 2.72 16.48
CA GLU A 43 2.18 3.47 17.10
C GLU A 43 0.83 3.11 16.49
N LYS A 44 0.75 3.01 15.15
CA LYS A 44 -0.48 2.58 14.45
C LYS A 44 -0.87 1.15 14.81
N GLN A 45 0.11 0.25 14.95
CA GLN A 45 -0.13 -1.13 15.39
C GLN A 45 -0.72 -1.17 16.80
N ALA A 46 -0.10 -0.49 17.77
CA ALA A 46 -0.61 -0.41 19.14
C ALA A 46 -2.05 0.12 19.20
N ARG A 47 -2.34 1.22 18.49
CA ARG A 47 -3.70 1.78 18.40
C ARG A 47 -4.70 0.79 17.82
N SER A 48 -4.30 0.03 16.80
CA SER A 48 -5.17 -0.99 16.18
C SER A 48 -5.43 -2.18 17.09
N GLU A 49 -4.44 -2.62 17.87
CA GLU A 49 -4.57 -3.73 18.82
C GLU A 49 -5.49 -3.35 19.98
N GLU A 50 -5.38 -2.14 20.51
CA GLU A 50 -6.29 -1.65 21.54
C GLU A 50 -7.75 -1.60 21.06
N ALA A 51 -7.98 -1.13 19.84
CA ALA A 51 -9.32 -1.10 19.24
C ALA A 51 -9.88 -2.52 19.08
N ARG A 52 -9.06 -3.47 18.63
CA ARG A 52 -9.46 -4.89 18.52
C ARG A 52 -9.81 -5.48 19.87
N LYS A 53 -8.98 -5.30 20.90
CA LYS A 53 -9.24 -5.78 22.27
C LYS A 53 -10.56 -5.25 22.83
N LYS A 54 -10.85 -3.96 22.65
CA LYS A 54 -12.14 -3.36 23.07
C LYS A 54 -13.31 -4.02 22.34
N SER A 55 -13.18 -4.22 21.02
CA SER A 55 -14.23 -4.85 20.23
C SER A 55 -14.48 -6.32 20.61
N GLU A 56 -13.42 -7.06 20.95
CA GLU A 56 -13.50 -8.45 21.41
C GLU A 56 -14.16 -8.53 22.79
N GLY A 57 -13.80 -7.65 23.72
CA GLY A 57 -14.45 -7.55 25.02
C GLY A 57 -15.96 -7.28 24.90
N LEU A 58 -16.36 -6.34 24.04
CA LEU A 58 -17.78 -6.06 23.79
C LEU A 58 -18.52 -7.26 23.17
N LYS A 59 -17.88 -7.99 22.25
CA LYS A 59 -18.45 -9.22 21.68
C LYS A 59 -18.63 -10.30 22.75
N ALA A 60 -17.64 -10.48 23.62
CA ALA A 60 -17.71 -11.44 24.72
C ALA A 60 -18.87 -11.10 25.69
N LEU A 61 -19.02 -9.82 26.06
CA LEU A 61 -20.13 -9.37 26.90
C LEU A 61 -21.50 -9.58 26.23
N ARG A 62 -21.64 -9.28 24.94
CA ARG A 62 -22.88 -9.55 24.20
C ARG A 62 -23.21 -11.04 24.19
N LEU A 63 -22.22 -11.89 23.93
CA LEU A 63 -22.40 -13.34 23.89
C LEU A 63 -22.78 -13.91 25.27
N ALA A 64 -22.22 -13.36 26.35
CA ALA A 64 -22.61 -13.70 27.71
C ALA A 64 -24.08 -13.29 27.99
N ALA A 65 -24.45 -12.05 27.65
CA ALA A 65 -25.82 -11.56 27.81
C ALA A 65 -26.85 -12.37 26.99
N GLU A 66 -26.51 -12.76 25.76
CA GLU A 66 -27.37 -13.63 24.94
C GLU A 66 -27.58 -15.02 25.54
N LYS A 67 -26.55 -15.58 26.19
CA LYS A 67 -26.66 -16.86 26.90
C LYS A 67 -27.55 -16.74 28.13
N GLU A 68 -27.37 -15.69 28.92
CA GLU A 68 -28.22 -15.43 30.09
C GLU A 68 -29.68 -15.19 29.70
N ALA A 69 -29.93 -14.44 28.63
CA ALA A 69 -31.27 -14.20 28.11
C ALA A 69 -31.95 -15.48 27.60
N LYS A 70 -31.19 -16.43 27.05
CA LYS A 70 -31.71 -17.74 26.59
C LYS A 70 -31.90 -18.74 27.73
N ALA A 71 -31.23 -18.55 28.86
CA ALA A 71 -31.34 -19.41 30.04
C ALA A 71 -32.47 -18.99 30.99
N LYS A 72 -33.07 -17.83 30.76
CA LYS A 72 -34.21 -17.28 31.52
C LYS A 72 -35.52 -17.55 30.80
#